data_AF-A0A7W1N185-F1
#
_entry.id   AF-A0A7W1N185-F1
#
_cell.length_a   1.000
_cell.length_b   1.000
_cell.length_c   1.000
_cell.angle_alpha   90.00
_cell.angle_beta   90.00
_cell.angle_gamma   90.00
#
_symmetry.space_group_name_H-M   'P 1'
#
loop_
_entity.id
_entity.type
_entity.pdbx_description
1 polymer ?
#
loop_
_entity_poly.entity_id
_entity_poly.type
_entity_poly.pdbx_seq_one_letter_code
_entity_poly.pdbx_strand_id
1 'polypeptide(L)' 'VATERPPEVAADGAPGTAGRDDELWTAVGALPPKQRAAVAHRFVAELSYAEMAAVMDCSEEAARRSVHEGLKRLRTEIER' A
#
# COMPACT_ATOMS: atom_id res chain seq x y z
N VAL A 1 4.72 30.49 20.08
CA VAL A 1 5.01 29.57 18.95
C VAL A 1 3.69 29.01 18.48
N ALA A 2 3.28 29.40 17.27
CA ALA A 2 2.07 28.88 16.65
C ALA A 2 2.28 27.38 16.37
N THR A 3 1.37 26.55 16.84
CA THR A 3 1.30 25.14 16.44
C THR A 3 0.71 25.11 15.03
N GLU A 4 1.56 25.03 14.02
CA GLU A 4 1.10 24.70 12.67
C GLU A 4 0.52 23.29 12.69
N ARG A 5 -0.79 23.24 12.47
CA ARG A 5 -1.55 22.03 12.19
C ARG A 5 -1.03 21.51 10.84
N PRO A 6 -0.59 20.23 10.73
CA PRO A 6 -0.17 19.71 9.44
C PRO A 6 -1.32 19.86 8.42
N PRO A 7 -1.02 20.16 7.14
CA PRO A 7 -2.05 20.37 6.14
C PRO A 7 -2.92 19.11 6.05
N GLU A 8 -4.23 19.29 6.22
CA GLU A 8 -5.22 18.30 5.80
C GLU A 8 -4.89 17.97 4.35
N VAL A 9 -4.52 16.71 4.10
CA VAL A 9 -4.27 16.21 2.77
C VAL A 9 -5.50 16.54 1.94
N ALA A 10 -5.37 17.53 1.06
CA ALA A 10 -6.38 17.82 0.07
C ALA A 10 -6.50 16.54 -0.77
N ALA A 11 -7.61 15.84 -0.59
CA ALA A 11 -8.00 14.77 -1.48
C ALA A 11 -8.26 15.43 -2.83
N ASP A 12 -7.21 15.54 -3.66
CA ASP A 12 -7.29 15.77 -5.11
C ASP A 12 -7.90 14.52 -5.78
N GLY A 13 -9.07 14.10 -5.27
CA GLY A 13 -9.93 13.11 -5.87
C GLY A 13 -11.03 13.87 -6.59
N ALA A 14 -11.16 13.65 -7.90
CA ALA A 14 -12.39 14.03 -8.59
C ALA A 14 -13.60 13.57 -7.75
N PRO A 15 -14.73 14.29 -7.72
CA PRO A 15 -15.84 14.06 -6.79
C PRO A 15 -16.52 12.67 -6.84
N GLY A 16 -16.01 11.71 -7.63
CA GLY A 16 -16.38 10.30 -7.64
C GLY A 16 -15.28 9.29 -7.27
N THR A 17 -14.02 9.69 -7.02
CA THR A 17 -12.93 8.76 -6.66
C THR A 17 -12.64 8.68 -5.16
N ALA A 18 -12.93 9.73 -4.39
CA ALA A 18 -12.61 9.80 -2.96
C ALA A 18 -13.07 8.57 -2.16
N GLY A 19 -14.32 8.13 -2.35
CA GLY A 19 -14.84 6.94 -1.63
C GLY A 19 -14.19 5.61 -2.05
N ARG A 20 -13.72 5.52 -3.30
CA ARG A 20 -13.07 4.30 -3.81
C ARG A 20 -11.60 4.21 -3.38
N ASP A 21 -10.94 5.36 -3.28
CA ASP A 21 -9.58 5.45 -2.75
C ASP A 21 -9.56 5.13 -1.25
N ASP A 22 -10.54 5.61 -0.48
CA ASP A 22 -10.69 5.28 0.95
C ASP A 22 -10.92 3.77 1.19
N GLU A 23 -11.76 3.14 0.36
CA GLU A 23 -12.00 1.69 0.40
C GLU A 23 -10.72 0.89 0.08
N LEU A 24 -9.98 1.31 -0.95
CA LEU A 24 -8.70 0.71 -1.31
C LEU A 24 -7.69 0.80 -0.17
N TRP A 25 -7.51 1.99 0.42
CA TRP A 25 -6.56 2.17 1.52
C TRP A 25 -6.97 1.42 2.79
N THR A 26 -8.28 1.29 3.04
CA THR A 26 -8.81 0.42 4.11
C THR A 26 -8.44 -1.04 3.86
N ALA A 27 -8.64 -1.54 2.63
CA ALA A 27 -8.28 -2.90 2.25
C ALA A 27 -6.76 -3.16 2.34
N VAL A 28 -5.93 -2.20 1.92
CA VAL A 28 -4.46 -2.25 2.09
C VAL A 28 -4.08 -2.29 3.58
N GLY A 29 -4.76 -1.50 4.41
CA GLY A 29 -4.56 -1.48 5.86
C GLY A 29 -4.83 -2.83 6.53
N ALA A 30 -5.77 -3.62 6.00
CA ALA A 30 -6.18 -4.92 6.50
C ALA A 30 -5.30 -6.11 6.03
N LEU A 31 -4.33 -5.87 5.16
CA LEU A 31 -3.40 -6.92 4.71
C LEU A 31 -2.48 -7.40 5.86
N PRO A 32 -2.05 -8.68 5.84
CA PRO A 32 -0.98 -9.16 6.69
C PRO A 32 0.26 -8.26 6.59
N PRO A 33 1.01 -8.00 7.69
CA PRO A 33 2.05 -6.97 7.74
C PRO A 33 3.09 -7.05 6.60
N LYS A 34 3.56 -8.26 6.27
CA LYS A 34 4.54 -8.47 5.19
C LYS A 34 3.97 -8.16 3.80
N GLN A 35 2.72 -8.50 3.54
CA GLN A 35 2.07 -8.22 2.25
C GLN A 35 1.81 -6.72 2.12
N ARG A 36 1.32 -6.07 3.19
CA ARG A 36 1.12 -4.62 3.25
C ARG A 36 2.40 -3.85 2.98
N ALA A 37 3.49 -4.21 3.66
CA ALA A 37 4.80 -3.61 3.45
C ALA A 37 5.28 -3.80 2.01
N ALA A 38 5.13 -5.01 1.46
CA ALA A 38 5.55 -5.29 0.09
C ALA A 38 4.76 -4.47 -0.94
N VAL A 39 3.44 -4.34 -0.79
CA VAL A 39 2.59 -3.52 -1.66
C VAL A 39 2.97 -2.03 -1.56
N ALA A 40 3.15 -1.51 -0.34
CA ALA A 40 3.55 -0.12 -0.13
C ALA A 40 4.93 0.16 -0.76
N HIS A 41 5.91 -0.71 -0.55
CA HIS A 41 7.23 -0.53 -1.15
C HIS A 41 7.20 -0.57 -2.68
N ARG A 42 6.39 -1.46 -3.27
CA ARG A 42 6.34 -1.61 -4.73
C ARG A 42 5.64 -0.46 -5.43
N PHE A 43 4.53 0.03 -4.87
CA PHE A 43 3.61 0.95 -5.57
C PHE A 43 3.64 2.38 -5.03
N VAL A 44 4.03 2.58 -3.76
CA VAL A 44 4.12 3.93 -3.15
C VAL A 44 5.57 4.41 -3.15
N ALA A 45 6.51 3.55 -2.74
CA ALA A 45 7.94 3.87 -2.74
C ALA A 45 8.66 3.47 -4.04
N GLU A 46 7.94 2.87 -5.00
CA GLU A 46 8.43 2.48 -6.34
C GLU A 46 9.71 1.62 -6.33
N LEU A 47 9.97 0.88 -5.25
CA LEU A 47 11.16 0.06 -5.11
C LEU A 47 11.13 -1.16 -6.06
N SER A 48 12.30 -1.56 -6.55
CA SER A 48 12.51 -2.84 -7.20
C SER A 48 12.40 -3.99 -6.19
N TYR A 49 12.17 -5.22 -6.66
CA TYR A 49 12.10 -6.38 -5.77
C TYR A 49 13.42 -6.63 -5.01
N ALA A 50 14.57 -6.30 -5.60
CA ALA A 50 15.86 -6.41 -4.95
C ALA A 50 16.00 -5.41 -3.78
N GLU A 51 15.60 -4.16 -3.98
CA GLU A 51 15.58 -3.15 -2.92
C GLU A 51 14.59 -3.50 -1.81
N MET A 52 13.41 -3.99 -2.19
CA MET A 52 12.41 -4.48 -1.23
C MET A 52 12.96 -5.62 -0.38
N ALA A 53 13.64 -6.58 -1.00
CA ALA A 53 14.24 -7.72 -0.32
C ALA A 53 15.26 -7.27 0.73
N ALA A 54 16.11 -6.29 0.39
CA ALA A 54 17.06 -5.68 1.31
C ALA A 54 16.36 -4.96 2.48
N VAL A 55 15.31 -4.16 2.20
CA VAL A 55 14.56 -3.41 3.22
C VAL A 55 13.78 -4.34 4.16
N MET A 56 13.20 -5.41 3.61
CA MET A 56 12.36 -6.36 4.35
C MET A 56 13.13 -7.52 4.98
N ASP A 57 14.46 -7.54 4.84
CA ASP A 57 15.34 -8.62 5.29
C ASP A 57 14.85 -10.02 4.84
N CYS A 58 14.61 -10.16 3.54
CA CYS A 58 14.17 -11.43 2.94
C CYS A 58 14.79 -11.66 1.56
N SER A 59 14.48 -12.78 0.92
CA SER A 59 14.90 -13.02 -0.46
C SER A 59 14.03 -12.24 -1.45
N GLU A 60 14.57 -11.96 -2.64
CA GLU A 60 13.81 -11.33 -3.73
C GLU A 60 12.57 -12.13 -4.10
N GLU A 61 12.67 -13.45 -4.11
CA GLU A 61 11.53 -14.36 -4.34
C GLU A 61 10.47 -14.24 -3.23
N ALA A 62 10.86 -14.09 -1.97
CA ALA A 62 9.93 -13.86 -0.87
C ALA A 62 9.25 -12.48 -0.96
N ALA A 63 9.97 -11.45 -1.40
CA ALA A 63 9.41 -10.12 -1.66
C ALA A 63 8.37 -10.17 -2.79
N ARG A 64 8.71 -10.79 -3.92
CA ARG A 64 7.80 -11.02 -5.06
C ARG A 64 6.54 -11.78 -4.64
N ARG A 65 6.71 -12.86 -3.87
CA ARG A 65 5.60 -13.65 -3.34
C ARG A 65 4.69 -12.82 -2.43
N SER A 66 5.28 -11.99 -1.58
CA SER A 66 4.53 -11.10 -0.68
C SER A 66 3.68 -10.07 -1.43
N VAL A 67 4.23 -9.47 -2.50
CA VAL A 67 3.47 -8.58 -3.41
C VAL A 67 2.33 -9.34 -4.07
N HIS A 68 2.63 -10.50 -4.66
CA HIS A 68 1.63 -11.30 -5.36
C HIS A 68 0.45 -11.68 -4.45
N GLU A 69 0.73 -12.19 -3.25
CA GLU A 69 -0.32 -12.57 -2.30
C GLU A 69 -1.09 -11.35 -1.79
N GLY A 70 -0.42 -10.21 -1.58
CA GLY A 70 -1.08 -8.94 -1.26
C GLY A 70 -2.07 -8.50 -2.34
N LEU A 71 -1.65 -8.46 -3.60
CA LEU A 71 -2.51 -8.09 -4.74
C LEU A 71 -3.68 -9.05 -4.93
N LYS A 72 -3.42 -10.36 -4.81
CA LYS A 72 -4.47 -11.38 -4.88
C LYS A 72 -5.54 -11.15 -3.81
N ARG A 73 -5.12 -10.86 -2.58
CA ARG A 73 -6.04 -10.59 -1.46
C ARG A 73 -6.82 -9.29 -1.67
N LEU A 74 -6.15 -8.21 -2.09
CA LEU A 74 -6.83 -6.93 -2.39
C LEU A 74 -7.92 -7.11 -3.45
N ARG A 75 -7.63 -7.85 -4.53
CA ARG A 75 -8.63 -8.16 -5.55
C ARG A 75 -9.85 -8.86 -4.95
N THR A 76 -9.64 -9.87 -4.11
CA THR A 76 -10.74 -10.60 -3.45
C THR A 76 -11.56 -9.72 -2.49
N GLU A 77 -10.93 -8.77 -1.79
CA GLU A 77 -11.65 -7.91 -0.84
C GLU A 77 -12.40 -6.76 -1.52
N ILE A 78 -11.91 -6.23 -2.66
CA ILE A 78 -12.54 -5.11 -3.39
C ILE A 78 -13.63 -5.60 -4.38
N GLU A 79 -13.55 -6.85 -4.84
CA GLU A 79 -14.57 -7.44 -5.73
C GLU A 79 -15.76 -8.07 -4.97
N ARG A 80 -15.79 -7.96 -3.64
CA ARG A 80 -16.91 -8.41 -2.80
C ARG A 80 -18.02 -7.37 -2.73
#